data_AF-A0A2L2WMS5-F1
#
_entry.id   AF-A0A2L2WMS5-F1
#
_cell.length_a   1.000
_cell.length_b   1.000
_cell.length_c   1.000
_cell.angle_alpha   90.00
_cell.angle_beta   90.00
_cell.angle_gamma   90.00
#
_symmetry.space_group_name_H-M   'P 1'
#
loop_
_entity.id
_entity.type
_entity.pdbx_description
1 polymer ?
#
loop_
_entity_poly.entity_id
_entity_poly.type
_entity_poly.pdbx_seq_one_letter_code
_entity_poly.pdbx_strand_id
1 'polypeptide(L)'
;MSFKAKVSIDANGIKEERSVLFIRTLLLGRTSNNIDLGTTQSNIDGYIELLDSSNRVSGKITVQVKTVTKRDEGLNKFPCPTSLFAYAEATTDNVFLLAVDHSQNKVLYKYISPNLINENRDKEEQDTITLHFTEKEELHKDNIDIVLNEWLSICNNRTHFLAHGEEILKENKELKSYLLSMPESDTDLTPTDIQEIQMFSDEYNHLLNVDFNCLKRTLFSNVWKRGIAIYTYSDDSLEFSLYNINLGQLVSPIVQLPKCSIFELSHNHDYASFSQAENNIKTNPQLYALSIIKKHVEDFLKTRRIIPFNDTFLIEYLYEFVDANWRHLHLHKNSEIDIQYLIGYFQSNYPNIEKMPVHLVSGRKSIYLNTIYDAAKSLADIGYTSISRPYPQRGSFGNTGMVYDDYSPYTALEKSRIVILNTLRAYQNFIQSEFPLLANELDIFYGGNLISFLVDYSDPGHKFIFYSYYFRSVLPYNERIITIEDINNSTIMKENNISSPSDLFKKDTVFFNDREYACFRSGGLDDMTILFGKYNCLTYLYELLKTHFDDYFEKKGLGKCR
;
A
#
# COMPACT_ATOMS: atom_id res chain seq x y z
N MET A 1 20.16 56.34 19.48
CA MET A 1 19.66 55.51 18.35
C MET A 1 18.54 54.64 18.90
N SER A 2 17.31 54.78 18.40
CA SER A 2 16.20 53.90 18.82
C SER A 2 16.24 52.59 18.03
N PHE A 3 15.97 51.48 18.69
CA PHE A 3 15.74 50.20 18.01
C PHE A 3 14.55 50.32 17.05
N LYS A 4 14.71 49.85 15.81
CA LYS A 4 13.60 49.77 14.84
C LYS A 4 12.61 48.73 15.34
N ALA A 5 11.39 49.17 15.66
CA ALA A 5 10.28 48.27 15.95
C ALA A 5 9.97 47.43 14.70
N LYS A 6 9.64 46.15 14.91
CA LYS A 6 9.20 45.24 13.85
C LYS A 6 7.84 45.73 13.34
N VAL A 7 7.77 46.12 12.07
CA VAL A 7 6.52 46.53 11.43
C VAL A 7 5.65 45.28 11.29
N SER A 8 4.42 45.32 11.80
CA SER A 8 3.49 44.17 11.83
C SER A 8 2.84 43.88 10.47
N ILE A 9 2.89 44.82 9.53
CA ILE A 9 2.35 44.69 8.17
C ILE A 9 3.37 45.33 7.22
N ASP A 10 4.05 44.54 6.39
CA ASP A 10 4.93 45.07 5.36
C ASP A 10 4.19 45.28 4.02
N ALA A 11 4.73 46.11 3.13
CA ALA A 11 4.11 46.45 1.85
C ALA A 11 4.00 45.24 0.89
N ASN A 12 4.69 44.13 1.17
CA ASN A 12 4.62 42.90 0.40
C ASN A 12 3.44 42.04 0.85
N GLY A 13 3.20 41.93 2.16
CA GLY A 13 2.05 41.24 2.74
C GLY A 13 0.71 41.82 2.26
N ILE A 14 0.61 43.15 2.14
CA ILE A 14 -0.60 43.81 1.59
C ILE A 14 -0.82 43.44 0.11
N LYS A 15 0.25 43.27 -0.68
CA LYS A 15 0.13 42.88 -2.09
C LYS A 15 -0.27 41.42 -2.26
N GLU A 16 0.30 40.54 -1.44
CA GLU A 16 -0.02 39.13 -1.44
C GLU A 16 -1.47 38.88 -1.00
N GLU A 17 -1.94 39.59 0.03
CA GLU A 17 -3.34 39.56 0.47
C GLU A 17 -4.31 40.00 -0.65
N ARG A 18 -3.97 41.05 -1.41
CA ARG A 18 -4.76 41.48 -2.58
C ARG A 18 -4.81 40.43 -3.67
N SER A 19 -3.71 39.71 -3.90
CA SER A 19 -3.64 38.64 -4.89
C SER A 19 -4.49 37.43 -4.49
N VAL A 20 -4.48 37.04 -3.22
CA VAL A 20 -5.37 35.99 -2.71
C VAL A 20 -6.84 36.40 -2.83
N LEU A 21 -7.19 37.63 -2.46
CA LEU A 21 -8.55 38.15 -2.60
C LEU A 21 -9.00 38.20 -4.07
N PHE A 22 -8.11 38.55 -4.99
CA PHE A 22 -8.39 38.54 -6.42
C PHE A 22 -8.76 37.13 -6.90
N ILE A 23 -7.95 36.11 -6.58
CA ILE A 23 -8.23 34.71 -6.93
C ILE A 23 -9.55 34.24 -6.34
N ARG A 24 -9.79 34.51 -5.04
CA ARG A 24 -11.04 34.12 -4.35
C ARG A 24 -12.27 34.76 -4.99
N THR A 25 -12.16 36.02 -5.41
CA THR A 25 -13.25 36.75 -6.08
C THR A 25 -13.48 36.19 -7.48
N LEU A 26 -12.41 35.89 -8.22
CA LEU A 26 -12.46 35.37 -9.57
C LEU A 26 -13.13 33.98 -9.62
N LEU A 27 -12.85 33.14 -8.64
CA LEU A 27 -13.36 31.76 -8.56
C LEU A 27 -14.60 31.60 -7.67
N LEU A 28 -15.20 32.71 -7.22
CA LEU A 28 -16.32 32.70 -6.29
C LEU A 28 -17.50 31.89 -6.84
N GLY A 29 -17.99 30.94 -6.04
CA GLY A 29 -19.11 30.07 -6.40
C GLY A 29 -18.77 28.94 -7.37
N ARG A 30 -17.50 28.80 -7.79
CA ARG A 30 -17.02 27.70 -8.64
C ARG A 30 -15.97 26.82 -7.95
N THR A 31 -15.30 27.34 -6.93
CA THR A 31 -14.33 26.60 -6.11
C THR A 31 -14.53 26.87 -4.61
N SER A 32 -14.03 25.96 -3.78
CA SER A 32 -13.82 26.19 -2.34
C SER A 32 -12.34 26.53 -2.12
N ASN A 33 -12.06 27.73 -1.60
CA ASN A 33 -10.70 28.30 -1.56
C ASN A 33 -10.19 28.38 -0.11
N ASN A 34 -9.24 27.52 0.25
CA ASN A 34 -8.57 27.48 1.56
C ASN A 34 -7.12 27.96 1.42
N ILE A 35 -6.95 29.25 1.10
CA ILE A 35 -5.64 29.91 0.94
C ILE A 35 -5.36 30.78 2.17
N ASP A 36 -4.31 30.51 2.92
CA ASP A 36 -3.94 31.23 4.13
C ASP A 36 -3.45 32.65 3.82
N LEU A 37 -3.80 33.59 4.70
CA LEU A 37 -3.36 34.97 4.61
C LEU A 37 -2.16 35.18 5.55
N GLY A 38 -0.94 35.23 5.01
CA GLY A 38 0.22 35.81 5.71
C GLY A 38 1.13 34.86 6.49
N THR A 39 1.26 33.59 6.11
CA THR A 39 2.25 32.67 6.72
C THR A 39 3.57 32.66 5.95
N THR A 40 4.62 33.28 6.48
CA THR A 40 5.96 33.36 5.84
C THR A 40 6.82 32.09 5.96
N GLN A 41 6.24 30.96 6.41
CA GLN A 41 7.00 29.75 6.78
C GLN A 41 6.63 28.47 5.99
N SER A 42 5.63 28.52 5.11
CA SER A 42 5.22 27.36 4.29
C SER A 42 5.66 27.53 2.82
N ASN A 43 6.09 26.44 2.19
CA ASN A 43 6.44 26.42 0.75
C ASN A 43 5.20 26.59 -0.17
N ILE A 44 4.00 26.62 0.42
CA ILE A 44 2.69 26.76 -0.22
C ILE A 44 1.84 27.74 0.57
N ASP A 45 0.82 28.31 -0.06
CA ASP A 45 -0.11 29.28 0.57
C ASP A 45 -1.49 28.67 0.85
N GLY A 46 -1.76 27.45 0.35
CA GLY A 46 -2.97 26.70 0.70
C GLY A 46 -3.48 25.82 -0.43
N TYR A 47 -4.80 25.63 -0.49
CA TYR A 47 -5.44 24.69 -1.42
C TYR A 47 -6.67 25.31 -2.08
N ILE A 48 -6.95 24.87 -3.30
CA ILE A 48 -8.19 25.15 -4.03
C ILE A 48 -8.89 23.82 -4.32
N GLU A 49 -10.12 23.69 -3.85
CA GLU A 49 -11.00 22.56 -4.15
C GLU A 49 -11.88 22.91 -5.35
N LEU A 50 -11.77 22.11 -6.40
CA LEU A 50 -12.55 22.22 -7.63
C LEU A 50 -13.91 21.57 -7.42
N LEU A 51 -14.99 22.24 -7.81
CA LEU A 51 -16.35 21.75 -7.63
C LEU A 51 -16.95 21.24 -8.95
N ASP A 52 -17.74 20.18 -8.88
CA ASP A 52 -18.56 19.71 -9.99
C ASP A 52 -19.86 20.54 -10.14
N SER A 53 -20.64 20.20 -11.16
CA SER A 53 -21.95 20.82 -11.43
C SER A 53 -22.98 20.69 -10.29
N SER A 54 -22.73 19.82 -9.30
CA SER A 54 -23.55 19.63 -8.11
C SER A 54 -22.95 20.29 -6.86
N ASN A 55 -21.95 21.17 -7.02
CA ASN A 55 -21.18 21.81 -5.94
C ASN A 55 -20.44 20.83 -5.02
N ARG A 56 -20.09 19.63 -5.50
CA ARG A 56 -19.28 18.64 -4.76
C ARG A 56 -17.82 18.76 -5.15
N VAL A 57 -16.91 18.52 -4.22
CA VAL A 57 -15.47 18.53 -4.51
C VAL A 57 -15.10 17.40 -5.47
N SER A 58 -14.65 17.76 -6.67
CA SER A 58 -14.25 16.83 -7.74
C SER A 58 -12.74 16.76 -7.94
N GLY A 59 -11.98 17.71 -7.40
CA GLY A 59 -10.52 17.74 -7.45
C GLY A 59 -9.95 18.70 -6.42
N LYS A 60 -8.66 18.54 -6.09
CA LYS A 60 -7.94 19.43 -5.17
C LYS A 60 -6.57 19.75 -5.74
N ILE A 61 -6.23 21.04 -5.76
CA ILE A 61 -4.91 21.54 -6.12
C ILE A 61 -4.29 22.28 -4.94
N THR A 62 -2.97 22.14 -4.80
CA THR A 62 -2.15 22.84 -3.82
C THR A 62 -1.51 24.03 -4.50
N VAL A 63 -1.59 25.21 -3.90
CA VAL A 63 -1.21 26.44 -4.57
C VAL A 63 -0.20 27.25 -3.78
N GLN A 64 0.72 27.86 -4.49
CA GLN A 64 1.50 28.99 -4.01
C GLN A 64 1.09 30.23 -4.78
N VAL A 65 0.56 31.23 -4.09
CA VAL A 65 0.11 32.49 -4.64
C VAL A 65 1.24 33.51 -4.56
N LYS A 66 1.56 34.13 -5.69
CA LYS A 66 2.53 35.22 -5.76
C LYS A 66 1.95 36.40 -6.51
N THR A 67 2.53 37.58 -6.26
CA THR A 67 2.18 38.79 -6.98
C THR A 67 3.28 39.07 -7.99
N VAL A 68 2.94 39.24 -9.27
CA VAL A 68 3.90 39.61 -10.32
C VAL A 68 4.54 40.95 -9.97
N THR A 69 5.86 41.05 -10.13
CA THR A 69 6.58 42.28 -9.80
C THR A 69 6.40 43.31 -10.91
N LYS A 70 6.50 44.61 -10.58
CA LYS A 70 6.41 45.70 -11.57
C LYS A 70 7.34 45.56 -12.78
N ARG A 71 8.46 44.84 -12.62
CA ARG A 71 9.42 44.60 -13.70
C ARG A 71 8.88 43.60 -14.73
N ASP A 72 8.03 42.67 -14.29
CA ASP A 72 7.57 41.52 -15.07
C ASP A 72 6.07 41.60 -15.44
N GLU A 73 5.38 42.66 -15.01
CA GLU A 73 3.99 42.98 -15.41
C GLU A 73 3.86 42.97 -16.94
N GLY A 74 2.85 42.24 -17.45
CA GLY A 74 2.58 42.11 -18.88
C GLY A 74 3.56 41.25 -19.68
N LEU A 75 4.60 40.67 -19.05
CA LEU A 75 5.62 39.88 -19.75
C LEU A 75 5.40 38.36 -19.73
N ASN A 76 4.29 37.89 -19.15
CA ASN A 76 3.95 36.46 -19.03
C ASN A 76 5.12 35.60 -18.52
N LYS A 77 5.79 36.08 -17.47
CA LYS A 77 6.88 35.35 -16.83
C LYS A 77 6.93 35.65 -15.33
N PHE A 78 7.49 34.72 -14.57
CA PHE A 78 7.65 34.89 -13.12
C PHE A 78 8.88 34.12 -12.61
N PRO A 79 9.73 34.74 -11.76
CA PRO A 79 10.81 34.04 -11.08
C PRO A 79 10.24 33.18 -9.94
N CYS A 80 9.94 31.92 -10.23
CA CYS A 80 9.39 30.97 -9.27
C CYS A 80 10.48 30.53 -8.28
N PRO A 81 10.21 30.53 -6.96
CA PRO A 81 11.17 29.99 -6.00
C PRO A 81 11.38 28.49 -6.21
N THR A 82 12.63 28.04 -6.14
CA THR A 82 12.99 26.60 -6.24
C THR A 82 12.44 25.78 -5.07
N SER A 83 12.12 26.41 -3.94
CA SER A 83 11.44 25.75 -2.82
C SER A 83 10.06 25.19 -3.18
N LEU A 84 9.36 25.77 -4.16
CA LEU A 84 8.10 25.22 -4.68
C LEU A 84 8.34 23.95 -5.50
N PHE A 85 9.43 23.90 -6.27
CA PHE A 85 9.84 22.70 -7.02
C PHE A 85 10.23 21.56 -6.07
N ALA A 86 11.03 21.86 -5.04
CA ALA A 86 11.38 20.89 -4.01
C ALA A 86 10.15 20.37 -3.25
N TYR A 87 9.17 21.25 -2.99
CA TYR A 87 7.90 20.84 -2.39
C TYR A 87 7.10 19.94 -3.33
N ALA A 88 6.98 20.30 -4.61
CA ALA A 88 6.27 19.54 -5.64
C ALA A 88 6.88 18.16 -5.88
N GLU A 89 8.21 18.03 -5.82
CA GLU A 89 8.93 16.76 -5.92
C GLU A 89 8.66 15.85 -4.70
N ALA A 90 8.54 16.43 -3.51
CA ALA A 90 8.38 15.70 -2.26
C ALA A 90 6.92 15.34 -1.91
N THR A 91 5.93 15.79 -2.70
CA THR A 91 4.49 15.64 -2.41
C THR A 91 3.73 14.94 -3.54
N THR A 92 2.62 14.29 -3.17
CA THR A 92 1.68 13.70 -4.14
C THR A 92 0.64 14.68 -4.65
N ASP A 93 0.59 15.89 -4.09
CA ASP A 93 -0.38 16.93 -4.44
C ASP A 93 -0.17 17.49 -5.85
N ASN A 94 -1.27 17.92 -6.49
CA ASN A 94 -1.20 18.74 -7.70
C ASN A 94 -0.74 20.16 -7.34
N VAL A 95 0.57 20.42 -7.40
CA VAL A 95 1.16 21.72 -7.00
C VAL A 95 1.14 22.71 -8.17
N PHE A 96 0.58 23.89 -7.91
CA PHE A 96 0.50 24.99 -8.86
C PHE A 96 1.14 26.25 -8.30
N LEU A 97 1.85 26.97 -9.17
CA LEU A 97 2.14 28.39 -8.95
C LEU A 97 0.98 29.21 -9.52
N LEU A 98 0.46 30.15 -8.73
CA LEU A 98 -0.53 31.16 -9.15
C LEU A 98 0.07 32.57 -8.99
N ALA A 99 0.57 33.13 -10.08
CA ALA A 99 1.15 34.47 -10.10
C ALA A 99 0.13 35.50 -10.61
N VAL A 100 -0.34 36.40 -9.74
CA VAL A 100 -1.35 37.41 -10.07
C VAL A 100 -0.70 38.64 -10.68
N ASP A 101 -1.11 38.97 -11.92
CA ASP A 101 -0.74 40.20 -12.62
C ASP A 101 -1.90 41.21 -12.54
N HIS A 102 -1.81 42.12 -11.58
CA HIS A 102 -2.82 43.17 -11.37
C HIS A 102 -2.85 44.20 -12.52
N SER A 103 -1.80 44.33 -13.34
CA SER A 103 -1.79 45.27 -14.46
C SER A 103 -2.72 44.82 -15.59
N GLN A 104 -2.89 43.50 -15.73
CA GLN A 104 -3.72 42.87 -16.76
C GLN A 104 -4.99 42.23 -16.18
N ASN A 105 -5.20 42.29 -14.86
CA ASN A 105 -6.29 41.61 -14.15
C ASN A 105 -6.39 40.12 -14.49
N LYS A 106 -5.25 39.41 -14.43
CA LYS A 106 -5.17 37.98 -14.76
C LYS A 106 -4.32 37.22 -13.76
N VAL A 107 -4.50 35.90 -13.73
CA VAL A 107 -3.65 34.98 -12.96
C VAL A 107 -2.87 34.12 -13.95
N LEU A 108 -1.54 34.19 -13.90
CA LEU A 108 -0.65 33.27 -14.58
C LEU A 108 -0.53 32.01 -13.73
N TYR A 109 -0.91 30.86 -14.28
CA TYR A 109 -0.83 29.59 -13.55
C TYR A 109 0.14 28.61 -14.21
N LYS A 110 0.92 27.89 -13.41
CA LYS A 110 1.77 26.80 -13.90
C LYS A 110 1.57 25.58 -13.02
N TYR A 111 1.27 24.45 -13.64
CA TYR A 111 1.34 23.16 -12.97
C TYR A 111 2.81 22.73 -12.85
N ILE A 112 3.30 22.51 -11.63
CA ILE A 112 4.66 22.02 -11.38
C ILE A 112 4.67 20.50 -11.56
N SER A 113 4.70 20.08 -12.82
CA SER A 113 4.68 18.66 -13.21
C SER A 113 6.06 18.00 -13.04
N PRO A 114 6.13 16.65 -12.94
CA PRO A 114 7.40 15.93 -12.96
C PRO A 114 8.27 16.29 -14.18
N ASN A 115 7.67 16.42 -15.36
CA ASN A 115 8.37 16.84 -16.57
C ASN A 115 9.00 18.23 -16.41
N LEU A 116 8.25 19.20 -15.87
CA LEU A 116 8.76 20.57 -15.66
C LEU A 116 9.91 20.60 -14.63
N ILE A 117 9.87 19.75 -13.62
CA ILE A 117 10.95 19.58 -12.63
C ILE A 117 12.20 19.03 -13.34
N ASN A 118 12.07 17.97 -14.12
CA ASN A 118 13.18 17.33 -14.82
C ASN A 118 13.82 18.26 -15.87
N GLU A 119 13.01 19.02 -16.61
CA GLU A 119 13.49 20.03 -17.58
C GLU A 119 14.31 21.16 -16.94
N ASN A 120 14.19 21.38 -15.63
CA ASN A 120 14.91 22.42 -14.90
C ASN A 120 15.84 21.87 -13.82
N ARG A 121 16.21 20.59 -13.91
CA ARG A 121 17.06 19.93 -12.90
C ARG A 121 18.43 20.55 -12.77
N ASP A 122 18.98 21.08 -13.87
CA ASP A 122 20.25 21.81 -13.93
C ASP A 122 20.27 23.11 -13.10
N LYS A 123 19.11 23.56 -12.60
CA LYS A 123 18.93 24.81 -11.86
C LYS A 123 18.57 24.59 -10.39
N GLU A 124 18.70 23.37 -9.86
CA GLU A 124 18.30 23.03 -8.49
C GLU A 124 19.03 23.84 -7.40
N GLU A 125 20.26 24.29 -7.67
CA GLU A 125 21.04 25.12 -6.75
C GLU A 125 20.68 26.63 -6.80
N GLN A 126 19.82 27.06 -7.72
CA GLN A 126 19.42 28.47 -7.83
C GLN A 126 18.30 28.81 -6.84
N ASP A 127 18.20 30.06 -6.41
CA ASP A 127 17.10 30.51 -5.55
C ASP A 127 15.76 30.57 -6.30
N THR A 128 15.80 30.81 -7.61
CA THR A 128 14.60 30.96 -8.45
C THR A 128 14.79 30.43 -9.88
N ILE A 129 13.75 29.85 -10.45
CA ILE A 129 13.65 29.48 -11.88
C ILE A 129 12.66 30.43 -12.56
N THR A 130 13.07 31.07 -13.65
CA THR A 130 12.16 31.93 -14.43
C THR A 130 11.22 31.06 -15.27
N LEU A 131 9.93 31.06 -14.93
CA LEU A 131 8.89 30.37 -15.69
C LEU A 131 8.28 31.32 -16.71
N HIS A 132 8.07 30.81 -17.91
CA HIS A 132 7.33 31.48 -18.97
C HIS A 132 5.94 30.84 -19.12
N PHE A 133 4.93 31.68 -19.35
CA PHE A 133 3.53 31.27 -19.42
C PHE A 133 2.99 31.49 -20.83
N THR A 134 2.30 30.49 -21.35
CA THR A 134 1.58 30.58 -22.63
C THR A 134 0.20 31.22 -22.42
N GLU A 135 -0.48 31.60 -23.50
CA GLU A 135 -1.87 32.12 -23.42
C GLU A 135 -2.85 31.13 -22.80
N LYS A 136 -2.56 29.82 -22.87
CA LYS A 136 -3.36 28.76 -22.24
C LYS A 136 -3.12 28.64 -20.73
N GLU A 137 -2.09 29.29 -20.21
CA GLU A 137 -1.69 29.26 -18.81
C GLU A 137 -2.12 30.55 -18.08
N GLU A 138 -3.21 31.15 -18.58
CA GLU A 138 -3.78 32.38 -18.05
C GLU A 138 -5.23 32.14 -17.61
N LEU A 139 -5.56 32.59 -16.40
CA LEU A 139 -6.91 32.60 -15.87
C LEU A 139 -7.44 34.05 -15.86
N HIS A 140 -8.55 34.21 -16.56
CA HIS A 140 -9.31 35.44 -16.78
C HIS A 140 -10.76 35.22 -16.35
N LYS A 141 -11.54 36.30 -16.32
CA LYS A 141 -12.96 36.22 -15.94
C LYS A 141 -13.82 35.47 -16.96
N ASP A 142 -13.42 35.43 -18.21
CA ASP A 142 -14.17 34.87 -19.33
C ASP A 142 -13.79 33.42 -19.67
N ASN A 143 -12.69 32.88 -19.12
CA ASN A 143 -12.24 31.52 -19.39
C ASN A 143 -12.25 30.58 -18.17
N ILE A 144 -12.86 31.01 -17.05
CA ILE A 144 -12.88 30.27 -15.78
C ILE A 144 -13.29 28.80 -15.98
N ASP A 145 -14.41 28.54 -16.65
CA ASP A 145 -14.91 27.18 -16.83
C ASP A 145 -13.94 26.30 -17.65
N ILE A 146 -13.22 26.88 -18.61
CA ILE A 146 -12.23 26.16 -19.42
C ILE A 146 -11.02 25.79 -18.55
N VAL A 147 -10.50 26.75 -17.80
CA VAL A 147 -9.34 26.56 -16.91
C VAL A 147 -9.65 25.56 -15.80
N LEU A 148 -10.83 25.65 -15.18
CA LEU A 148 -11.22 24.70 -14.12
C LEU A 148 -11.36 23.28 -14.66
N ASN A 149 -11.87 23.10 -15.87
CA ASN A 149 -11.92 21.79 -16.52
C ASN A 149 -10.52 21.24 -16.82
N GLU A 150 -9.57 22.09 -17.22
CA GLU A 150 -8.17 21.70 -17.40
C GLU A 150 -7.53 21.26 -16.07
N TRP A 151 -7.68 22.06 -15.01
CA TRP A 151 -7.17 21.71 -13.68
C TRP A 151 -7.80 20.42 -13.16
N LEU A 152 -9.09 20.21 -13.43
CA LEU A 152 -9.78 18.97 -13.09
C LEU A 152 -9.27 17.79 -13.91
N SER A 153 -8.99 17.99 -15.20
CA SER A 153 -8.35 16.97 -16.05
C SER A 153 -6.96 16.60 -15.54
N ILE A 154 -6.18 17.57 -15.07
CA ILE A 154 -4.87 17.32 -14.44
C ILE A 154 -5.05 16.50 -13.15
N CYS A 155 -6.05 16.84 -12.32
CA CYS A 155 -6.36 16.06 -11.12
C CYS A 155 -6.73 14.61 -11.46
N ASN A 156 -7.60 14.41 -12.45
CA ASN A 156 -8.06 13.09 -12.89
C ASN A 156 -6.92 12.27 -13.54
N ASN A 157 -6.09 12.91 -14.35
CA ASN A 157 -4.91 12.28 -14.94
C ASN A 157 -3.90 11.91 -13.86
N ARG A 158 -3.72 12.72 -12.79
CA ARG A 158 -2.82 12.38 -11.67
C ARG A 158 -3.38 11.24 -10.81
N THR A 159 -4.68 11.09 -10.65
CA THR A 159 -5.27 9.90 -9.99
C THR A 159 -4.97 8.62 -10.77
N HIS A 160 -4.92 8.71 -12.10
CA HIS A 160 -4.46 7.63 -12.99
C HIS A 160 -2.92 7.51 -13.00
N PHE A 161 -2.18 8.61 -12.85
CA PHE A 161 -0.71 8.66 -12.76
C PHE A 161 -0.19 8.00 -11.49
N LEU A 162 -0.79 8.31 -10.34
CA LEU A 162 -0.53 7.72 -9.03
C LEU A 162 -0.95 6.24 -8.96
N ALA A 163 -1.71 5.79 -9.95
CA ALA A 163 -2.13 4.41 -10.16
C ALA A 163 -1.55 3.78 -11.45
N HIS A 164 -0.38 4.25 -11.96
CA HIS A 164 0.44 3.70 -13.10
C HIS A 164 0.33 4.41 -14.48
N GLY A 165 0.21 5.74 -14.56
CA GLY A 165 -0.21 6.41 -15.79
C GLY A 165 0.85 6.68 -16.87
N GLU A 166 1.39 7.90 -16.96
CA GLU A 166 1.74 8.43 -18.28
C GLU A 166 3.08 7.98 -18.85
N GLU A 167 4.13 7.81 -18.04
CA GLU A 167 5.43 7.31 -18.53
C GLU A 167 5.33 5.82 -18.89
N ILE A 168 4.75 5.01 -17.98
CA ILE A 168 4.45 3.59 -18.19
C ILE A 168 3.57 3.39 -19.43
N LEU A 169 2.51 4.18 -19.62
CA LEU A 169 1.63 4.05 -20.79
C LEU A 169 2.27 4.54 -22.09
N LYS A 170 3.13 5.55 -22.02
CA LYS A 170 3.86 6.07 -23.18
C LYS A 170 4.89 5.05 -23.67
N GLU A 171 5.73 4.53 -22.78
CA GLU A 171 6.70 3.48 -23.13
C GLU A 171 5.99 2.16 -23.49
N ASN A 172 4.88 1.80 -22.81
CA ASN A 172 4.00 0.70 -23.21
C ASN A 172 3.52 0.83 -24.66
N LYS A 173 3.13 2.05 -25.04
CA LYS A 173 2.64 2.35 -26.39
C LYS A 173 3.80 2.32 -27.39
N GLU A 174 4.99 2.76 -27.02
CA GLU A 174 6.19 2.72 -27.85
C GLU A 174 6.62 1.27 -28.12
N LEU A 175 6.73 0.44 -27.09
CA LEU A 175 7.01 -0.99 -27.26
C LEU A 175 5.90 -1.69 -28.05
N LYS A 176 4.62 -1.44 -27.75
CA LYS A 176 3.51 -2.02 -28.53
C LYS A 176 3.57 -1.61 -29.99
N SER A 177 3.90 -0.36 -30.28
CA SER A 177 4.10 0.12 -31.65
C SER A 177 5.27 -0.61 -32.30
N TYR A 178 6.36 -0.84 -31.56
CA TYR A 178 7.50 -1.63 -32.02
C TYR A 178 7.11 -3.08 -32.32
N LEU A 179 6.43 -3.76 -31.40
CA LEU A 179 5.96 -5.14 -31.52
C LEU A 179 5.02 -5.34 -32.72
N LEU A 180 4.14 -4.37 -32.99
CA LEU A 180 3.25 -4.40 -34.15
C LEU A 180 3.96 -4.09 -35.48
N SER A 181 5.10 -3.40 -35.42
CA SER A 181 5.91 -3.03 -36.59
C SER A 181 7.03 -4.03 -36.93
N MET A 182 7.22 -5.05 -36.09
CA MET A 182 8.33 -5.98 -36.19
C MET A 182 8.10 -6.98 -37.34
N PRO A 183 9.07 -7.19 -38.26
CA PRO A 183 8.93 -8.20 -39.29
C PRO A 183 8.90 -9.60 -38.65
N GLU A 184 7.96 -10.45 -39.10
CA GLU A 184 7.58 -11.73 -38.46
C GLU A 184 8.67 -12.82 -38.38
N SER A 185 9.95 -12.57 -38.67
CA SER A 185 10.83 -13.69 -39.07
C SER A 185 12.35 -13.58 -38.85
N ASP A 186 12.89 -12.54 -38.19
CA ASP A 186 14.33 -12.50 -37.89
C ASP A 186 14.59 -12.83 -36.41
N THR A 187 14.89 -14.10 -36.12
CA THR A 187 15.26 -14.60 -34.78
C THR A 187 16.53 -15.43 -34.87
N ASP A 188 17.43 -15.28 -33.91
CA ASP A 188 18.63 -16.12 -33.75
C ASP A 188 18.43 -17.26 -32.73
N LEU A 189 17.22 -17.39 -32.16
CA LEU A 189 16.85 -18.45 -31.24
C LEU A 189 16.71 -19.79 -31.96
N THR A 190 17.26 -20.85 -31.37
CA THR A 190 17.07 -22.20 -31.87
C THR A 190 15.68 -22.74 -31.51
N PRO A 191 15.19 -23.81 -32.19
CA PRO A 191 13.92 -24.44 -31.81
C PRO A 191 13.88 -24.91 -30.35
N THR A 192 15.02 -25.34 -29.78
CA THR A 192 15.14 -25.73 -28.38
C THR A 192 14.97 -24.52 -27.47
N ASP A 193 15.64 -23.41 -27.76
CA ASP A 193 15.51 -22.17 -26.99
C ASP A 193 14.04 -21.69 -26.97
N ILE A 194 13.38 -21.74 -28.14
CA ILE A 194 11.96 -21.38 -28.27
C ILE A 194 11.07 -22.31 -27.42
N GLN A 195 11.35 -23.62 -27.41
CA GLN A 195 10.58 -24.57 -26.61
C GLN A 195 10.71 -24.28 -25.10
N GLU A 196 11.92 -23.99 -24.62
CA GLU A 196 12.17 -23.65 -23.22
C GLU A 196 11.42 -22.36 -22.81
N ILE A 197 11.46 -21.33 -23.67
CA ILE A 197 10.72 -20.07 -23.47
C ILE A 197 9.20 -20.32 -23.47
N GLN A 198 8.69 -21.18 -24.34
CA GLN A 198 7.28 -21.57 -24.36
C GLN A 198 6.89 -22.27 -23.06
N MET A 199 7.69 -23.23 -22.58
CA MET A 199 7.46 -23.93 -21.32
C MET A 199 7.44 -22.97 -20.13
N PHE A 200 8.39 -22.02 -20.07
CA PHE A 200 8.40 -20.96 -19.06
C PHE A 200 7.13 -20.10 -19.15
N SER A 201 6.77 -19.64 -20.36
CA SER A 201 5.63 -18.74 -20.58
C SER A 201 4.31 -19.41 -20.20
N ASP A 202 4.14 -20.69 -20.54
CA ASP A 202 2.94 -21.43 -20.22
C ASP A 202 2.84 -21.72 -18.72
N GLU A 203 3.92 -22.14 -18.06
CA GLU A 203 3.93 -22.34 -16.60
C GLU A 203 3.65 -21.04 -15.84
N TYR A 204 4.35 -19.96 -16.19
CA TYR A 204 4.17 -18.66 -15.52
C TYR A 204 2.74 -18.14 -15.65
N ASN A 205 2.16 -18.24 -16.85
CA ASN A 205 0.77 -17.84 -17.07
C ASN A 205 -0.22 -18.81 -16.43
N HIS A 206 0.07 -20.11 -16.36
CA HIS A 206 -0.75 -21.08 -15.64
C HIS A 206 -0.83 -20.72 -14.16
N LEU A 207 0.33 -20.53 -13.50
CA LEU A 207 0.42 -20.13 -12.10
C LEU A 207 -0.38 -18.85 -11.83
N LEU A 208 -0.25 -17.81 -12.67
CA LEU A 208 -1.03 -16.58 -12.51
C LEU A 208 -2.53 -16.73 -12.76
N ASN A 209 -2.94 -17.62 -13.68
CA ASN A 209 -4.33 -17.76 -14.05
C ASN A 209 -5.11 -18.69 -13.12
N VAL A 210 -4.42 -19.66 -12.53
CA VAL A 210 -5.02 -20.79 -11.82
C VAL A 210 -4.69 -20.72 -10.33
N ASP A 211 -3.44 -20.94 -9.96
CA ASP A 211 -3.04 -21.07 -8.54
C ASP A 211 -3.00 -19.72 -7.80
N PHE A 212 -2.53 -18.68 -8.47
CA PHE A 212 -2.28 -17.34 -7.95
C PHE A 212 -3.17 -16.29 -8.62
N ASN A 213 -4.40 -16.66 -9.01
CA ASN A 213 -5.33 -15.75 -9.68
C ASN A 213 -5.60 -14.47 -8.88
N CYS A 214 -5.63 -14.54 -7.54
CA CYS A 214 -5.72 -13.37 -6.67
C CYS A 214 -4.60 -12.35 -6.96
N LEU A 215 -3.35 -12.79 -7.15
CA LEU A 215 -2.24 -11.90 -7.49
C LEU A 215 -2.45 -11.27 -8.86
N LYS A 216 -2.88 -12.05 -9.85
CA LYS A 216 -3.16 -11.52 -11.20
C LYS A 216 -4.24 -10.43 -11.15
N ARG A 217 -5.35 -10.65 -10.44
CA ARG A 217 -6.42 -9.66 -10.30
C ARG A 217 -5.94 -8.38 -9.60
N THR A 218 -5.03 -8.53 -8.64
CA THR A 218 -4.54 -7.42 -7.81
C THR A 218 -3.45 -6.60 -8.51
N LEU A 219 -2.52 -7.28 -9.20
CA LEU A 219 -1.33 -6.67 -9.79
C LEU A 219 -1.50 -6.33 -11.27
N PHE A 220 -2.35 -7.07 -12.00
CA PHE A 220 -2.44 -7.02 -13.47
C PHE A 220 -3.89 -6.88 -13.95
N SER A 221 -4.50 -5.73 -13.67
CA SER A 221 -5.89 -5.46 -14.07
C SER A 221 -6.08 -5.47 -15.60
N ASN A 222 -7.17 -6.07 -16.09
CA ASN A 222 -7.51 -6.19 -17.53
C ASN A 222 -6.50 -7.00 -18.40
N VAL A 223 -5.61 -7.76 -17.77
CA VAL A 223 -4.59 -8.55 -18.50
C VAL A 223 -5.11 -9.94 -18.87
N TRP A 224 -5.04 -10.27 -20.16
CA TRP A 224 -5.32 -11.62 -20.66
C TRP A 224 -4.15 -12.56 -20.38
N LYS A 225 -2.96 -12.25 -20.93
CA LYS A 225 -1.73 -13.04 -20.78
C LYS A 225 -0.55 -12.10 -20.51
N ARG A 226 0.46 -12.58 -19.79
CA ARG A 226 1.77 -11.92 -19.72
C ARG A 226 2.64 -12.47 -20.86
N GLY A 227 3.06 -11.58 -21.77
CA GLY A 227 4.01 -11.90 -22.82
C GLY A 227 5.45 -11.81 -22.32
N ILE A 228 6.38 -12.41 -23.08
CA ILE A 228 7.82 -12.36 -22.83
C ILE A 228 8.55 -11.77 -24.04
N ALA A 229 9.40 -10.79 -23.77
CA ALA A 229 10.26 -10.14 -24.74
C ALA A 229 11.72 -10.43 -24.42
N ILE A 230 12.41 -11.18 -25.28
CA ILE A 230 13.78 -11.68 -25.07
C ILE A 230 14.78 -10.72 -25.74
N TYR A 231 15.75 -10.20 -25.01
CA TYR A 231 16.85 -9.40 -25.57
C TYR A 231 18.10 -10.26 -25.77
N THR A 232 18.45 -11.06 -24.75
CA THR A 232 19.63 -11.92 -24.74
C THR A 232 19.24 -13.31 -24.24
N TYR A 233 19.63 -14.34 -24.98
CA TYR A 233 19.40 -15.74 -24.61
C TYR A 233 20.61 -16.59 -25.00
N SER A 234 21.45 -16.92 -24.02
CA SER A 234 22.59 -17.83 -24.16
C SER A 234 22.67 -18.74 -22.93
N ASP A 235 23.67 -19.62 -22.82
CA ASP A 235 23.83 -20.47 -21.64
C ASP A 235 24.24 -19.63 -20.39
N ASP A 236 25.07 -18.61 -20.60
CA ASP A 236 25.65 -17.75 -19.55
C ASP A 236 24.97 -16.38 -19.43
N SER A 237 23.85 -16.15 -20.11
CA SER A 237 23.16 -14.87 -20.04
C SER A 237 21.70 -14.99 -20.44
N LEU A 238 20.84 -14.38 -19.62
CA LEU A 238 19.42 -14.23 -19.88
C LEU A 238 18.98 -12.80 -19.59
N GLU A 239 18.48 -12.12 -20.61
CA GLU A 239 17.88 -10.80 -20.50
C GLU A 239 16.52 -10.77 -21.17
N PHE A 240 15.47 -10.46 -20.39
CA PHE A 240 14.11 -10.39 -20.89
C PHE A 240 13.23 -9.45 -20.08
N SER A 241 12.11 -9.04 -20.68
CA SER A 241 11.03 -8.32 -20.00
C SER A 241 9.72 -9.09 -20.12
N LEU A 242 8.92 -9.09 -19.05
CA LEU A 242 7.53 -9.53 -19.10
C LEU A 242 6.60 -8.36 -19.38
N TYR A 243 5.59 -8.53 -20.22
CA TYR A 243 4.68 -7.44 -20.59
C TYR A 243 3.20 -7.83 -20.56
N ASN A 244 2.33 -6.83 -20.44
CA ASN A 244 0.88 -7.00 -20.38
C ASN A 244 0.27 -7.12 -21.78
N ILE A 245 -0.43 -8.23 -22.04
CA ILE A 245 -1.33 -8.38 -23.19
C ILE A 245 -2.75 -8.28 -22.65
N ASN A 246 -3.43 -7.16 -22.92
CA ASN A 246 -4.76 -6.92 -22.39
C ASN A 246 -5.83 -7.68 -23.17
N LEU A 247 -6.99 -7.88 -22.55
CA LEU A 247 -8.15 -8.46 -23.24
C LEU A 247 -8.48 -7.67 -24.51
N GLY A 248 -8.67 -8.40 -25.62
CA GLY A 248 -8.96 -7.82 -26.94
C GLY A 248 -7.75 -7.26 -27.69
N GLN A 249 -6.51 -7.44 -27.18
CA GLN A 249 -5.29 -7.02 -27.89
C GLN A 249 -4.70 -8.16 -28.72
N LEU A 250 -4.28 -7.83 -29.95
CA LEU A 250 -3.61 -8.74 -30.86
C LEU A 250 -2.10 -8.45 -30.87
N VAL A 251 -1.39 -9.00 -29.88
CA VAL A 251 0.07 -8.90 -29.74
C VAL A 251 0.62 -10.32 -29.55
N SER A 252 1.76 -10.64 -30.16
CA SER A 252 2.41 -11.96 -29.98
C SER A 252 2.72 -12.18 -28.49
N PRO A 253 2.61 -13.40 -27.93
CA PRO A 253 3.01 -13.69 -26.54
C PRO A 253 4.51 -13.84 -26.34
N ILE A 254 5.26 -14.18 -27.38
CA ILE A 254 6.71 -14.41 -27.34
C ILE A 254 7.31 -13.62 -28.49
N VAL A 255 8.30 -12.80 -28.17
CA VAL A 255 9.01 -11.95 -29.13
C VAL A 255 10.48 -11.90 -28.78
N GLN A 256 11.33 -11.89 -29.79
CA GLN A 256 12.73 -11.54 -29.63
C GLN A 256 12.92 -10.07 -30.02
N LEU A 257 13.52 -9.29 -29.14
CA LEU A 257 13.91 -7.91 -29.35
C LEU A 257 15.39 -7.83 -29.76
N PRO A 258 15.82 -6.73 -30.40
CA PRO A 258 17.24 -6.50 -30.65
C PRO A 258 18.04 -6.60 -29.35
N LYS A 259 19.25 -7.17 -29.45
CA LYS A 259 20.17 -7.27 -28.32
C LYS A 259 20.48 -5.85 -27.80
N CYS A 260 20.01 -5.56 -26.60
CA CYS A 260 20.35 -4.36 -25.84
C CYS A 260 20.44 -4.75 -24.36
N SER A 261 21.32 -4.09 -23.62
CA SER A 261 21.35 -4.26 -22.18
C SER A 261 20.05 -3.74 -21.59
N ILE A 262 19.41 -4.49 -20.69
CA ILE A 262 18.22 -3.97 -20.02
C ILE A 262 18.53 -2.64 -19.32
N PHE A 263 19.74 -2.44 -18.79
CA PHE A 263 20.16 -1.23 -18.06
C PHE A 263 20.23 0.03 -18.93
N GLU A 264 20.18 -0.11 -20.25
CA GLU A 264 20.14 1.00 -21.21
C GLU A 264 18.70 1.45 -21.52
N LEU A 265 17.70 0.72 -21.04
CA LEU A 265 16.29 1.11 -21.13
C LEU A 265 16.01 2.23 -20.12
N SER A 266 15.25 3.26 -20.49
CA SER A 266 14.66 4.19 -19.51
C SER A 266 13.62 3.42 -18.70
N HIS A 267 13.83 3.25 -17.39
CA HIS A 267 12.98 2.38 -16.58
C HIS A 267 12.02 3.18 -15.70
N ASN A 268 10.74 3.18 -16.03
CA ASN A 268 9.64 3.31 -15.07
C ASN A 268 8.47 2.46 -15.60
N HIS A 269 8.42 1.17 -15.27
CA HIS A 269 7.68 0.21 -16.09
C HIS A 269 6.77 -0.77 -15.33
N ASP A 270 5.60 -1.03 -15.93
CA ASP A 270 4.66 -2.17 -15.78
C ASP A 270 5.30 -3.56 -16.09
N TYR A 271 6.62 -3.57 -16.30
CA TYR A 271 7.43 -4.66 -16.82
C TYR A 271 8.42 -5.07 -15.74
N ALA A 272 8.38 -6.33 -15.35
CA ALA A 272 9.51 -6.89 -14.64
C ALA A 272 10.57 -7.21 -15.70
N SER A 273 11.66 -6.43 -15.72
CA SER A 273 12.86 -6.70 -16.50
C SER A 273 13.82 -7.54 -15.66
N PHE A 274 14.42 -8.54 -16.28
CA PHE A 274 15.30 -9.49 -15.64
C PHE A 274 16.60 -9.56 -16.43
N SER A 275 17.73 -9.39 -15.75
CA SER A 275 19.06 -9.71 -16.26
C SER A 275 19.70 -10.69 -15.29
N GLN A 276 20.14 -11.82 -15.82
CA GLN A 276 20.76 -12.88 -15.06
C GLN A 276 22.03 -13.34 -15.76
N ALA A 277 23.07 -13.55 -14.94
CA ALA A 277 24.36 -14.08 -15.37
C ALA A 277 24.32 -15.58 -15.69
N GLU A 278 23.20 -16.26 -15.43
CA GLU A 278 22.96 -17.65 -15.79
C GLU A 278 21.55 -17.75 -16.36
N ASN A 279 21.36 -18.55 -17.41
CA ASN A 279 20.06 -18.71 -18.05
C ASN A 279 19.20 -19.74 -17.31
N ASN A 280 18.47 -19.24 -16.31
CA ASN A 280 17.59 -20.09 -15.51
C ASN A 280 16.38 -20.64 -16.29
N ILE A 281 15.99 -20.03 -17.42
CA ILE A 281 14.98 -20.61 -18.32
C ILE A 281 15.55 -21.89 -18.95
N LYS A 282 16.80 -21.90 -19.41
CA LYS A 282 17.46 -23.12 -19.91
C LYS A 282 17.60 -24.20 -18.84
N THR A 283 17.96 -23.81 -17.62
CA THR A 283 18.19 -24.77 -16.53
C THR A 283 16.91 -25.47 -16.09
N ASN A 284 15.85 -24.70 -15.81
CA ASN A 284 14.55 -25.22 -15.41
C ASN A 284 13.45 -24.16 -15.63
N PRO A 285 12.76 -24.18 -16.79
CA PRO A 285 11.76 -23.18 -17.14
C PRO A 285 10.67 -23.03 -16.08
N GLN A 286 10.18 -24.15 -15.54
CA GLN A 286 9.06 -24.15 -14.59
C GLN A 286 9.47 -23.63 -13.21
N LEU A 287 10.62 -24.08 -12.70
CA LEU A 287 11.12 -23.61 -11.42
C LEU A 287 11.45 -22.11 -11.47
N TYR A 288 11.96 -21.63 -12.62
CA TYR A 288 12.21 -20.21 -12.80
C TYR A 288 10.91 -19.39 -12.86
N ALA A 289 9.87 -19.88 -13.54
CA ALA A 289 8.54 -19.27 -13.51
C ALA A 289 8.01 -19.14 -12.07
N LEU A 290 8.13 -20.21 -11.27
CA LEU A 290 7.74 -20.20 -9.87
C LEU A 290 8.55 -19.18 -9.03
N SER A 291 9.84 -19.01 -9.34
CA SER A 291 10.69 -18.02 -8.66
C SER A 291 10.23 -16.57 -8.90
N ILE A 292 9.65 -16.29 -10.07
CA ILE A 292 9.07 -14.98 -10.37
C ILE A 292 7.74 -14.81 -9.64
N ILE A 293 6.89 -15.85 -9.57
CA ILE A 293 5.67 -15.82 -8.76
C ILE A 293 5.99 -15.56 -7.28
N LYS A 294 7.07 -16.17 -6.76
CA LYS A 294 7.55 -15.90 -5.39
C LYS A 294 7.82 -14.41 -5.17
N LYS A 295 8.50 -13.73 -6.11
CA LYS A 295 8.72 -12.27 -6.04
C LYS A 295 7.40 -11.49 -6.02
N HIS A 296 6.42 -11.88 -6.84
CA HIS A 296 5.09 -11.25 -6.84
C HIS A 296 4.34 -11.46 -5.53
N VAL A 297 4.45 -12.64 -4.91
CA VAL A 297 3.91 -12.90 -3.56
C VAL A 297 4.60 -12.01 -2.54
N GLU A 298 5.93 -11.90 -2.57
CA GLU A 298 6.68 -11.06 -1.64
C GLU A 298 6.26 -9.58 -1.75
N ASP A 299 6.10 -9.07 -2.97
CA ASP A 299 5.66 -7.70 -3.19
C ASP A 299 4.20 -7.48 -2.77
N PHE A 300 3.33 -8.45 -3.07
CA PHE A 300 1.96 -8.47 -2.57
C PHE A 300 1.92 -8.39 -1.03
N LEU A 301 2.72 -9.20 -0.32
CA LEU A 301 2.80 -9.21 1.14
C LEU A 301 3.38 -7.90 1.70
N LYS A 302 4.38 -7.30 1.04
CA LYS A 302 4.96 -6.00 1.45
C LYS A 302 3.93 -4.87 1.40
N THR A 303 3.04 -4.87 0.40
CA THR A 303 2.05 -3.79 0.24
C THR A 303 0.93 -3.83 1.28
N ARG A 304 0.70 -4.97 1.95
CA ARG A 304 -0.28 -5.17 3.03
C ARG A 304 -1.70 -4.66 2.73
N ARG A 305 -2.18 -4.82 1.49
CA ARG A 305 -3.43 -4.19 1.02
C ARG A 305 -4.71 -4.95 1.33
N ILE A 306 -4.63 -6.23 1.70
CA ILE A 306 -5.82 -7.05 1.99
C ILE A 306 -6.13 -7.07 3.49
N ILE A 307 -7.42 -6.89 3.80
CA ILE A 307 -8.01 -7.12 5.11
C ILE A 307 -9.09 -8.20 4.99
N PRO A 308 -9.03 -9.26 5.79
CA PRO A 308 -10.11 -10.23 5.90
C PRO A 308 -11.39 -9.59 6.45
N PHE A 309 -12.50 -9.79 5.76
CA PHE A 309 -13.82 -9.29 6.15
C PHE A 309 -14.50 -10.24 7.15
N ASN A 310 -13.90 -10.40 8.33
CA ASN A 310 -14.50 -11.08 9.47
C ASN A 310 -14.84 -10.06 10.56
N ASP A 311 -16.06 -10.11 11.11
CA ASP A 311 -16.57 -9.16 12.11
C ASP A 311 -15.59 -8.84 13.25
N THR A 312 -15.08 -9.86 13.94
CA THR A 312 -14.21 -9.70 15.10
C THR A 312 -12.83 -9.21 14.70
N PHE A 313 -12.32 -9.66 13.55
CA PHE A 313 -11.08 -9.15 12.96
C PHE A 313 -11.21 -7.66 12.61
N LEU A 314 -12.31 -7.26 11.98
CA LEU A 314 -12.59 -5.89 11.58
C LEU A 314 -12.76 -4.98 12.79
N ILE A 315 -13.47 -5.44 13.83
CA ILE A 315 -13.62 -4.72 15.11
C ILE A 315 -12.24 -4.44 15.71
N GLU A 316 -11.40 -5.47 15.84
CA GLU A 316 -10.07 -5.33 16.42
C GLU A 316 -9.19 -4.37 15.61
N TYR A 317 -9.15 -4.57 14.28
CA TYR A 317 -8.38 -3.71 13.38
C TYR A 317 -8.84 -2.25 13.46
N LEU A 318 -10.15 -2.01 13.40
CA LEU A 318 -10.71 -0.66 13.41
C LEU A 318 -10.39 0.05 14.72
N TYR A 319 -10.52 -0.65 15.84
CA TYR A 319 -10.20 -0.09 17.15
C TYR A 319 -8.73 0.30 17.29
N GLU A 320 -7.83 -0.62 16.96
CA GLU A 320 -6.40 -0.36 17.06
C GLU A 320 -5.95 0.74 16.09
N PHE A 321 -6.57 0.82 14.91
CA PHE A 321 -6.35 1.89 13.95
C PHE A 321 -6.77 3.25 14.49
N VAL A 322 -7.98 3.38 15.00
CA VAL A 322 -8.46 4.65 15.56
C VAL A 322 -7.65 5.03 16.80
N ASP A 323 -7.36 4.09 17.71
CA ASP A 323 -6.56 4.38 18.92
C ASP A 323 -5.12 4.78 18.60
N ALA A 324 -4.51 4.22 17.55
CA ALA A 324 -3.16 4.59 17.12
C ALA A 324 -3.13 5.94 16.38
N ASN A 325 -4.21 6.34 15.70
CA ASN A 325 -4.20 7.48 14.76
C ASN A 325 -5.18 8.60 15.11
N TRP A 326 -5.93 8.55 16.20
CA TRP A 326 -6.98 9.53 16.53
C TRP A 326 -6.49 10.98 16.47
N ARG A 327 -5.25 11.26 16.91
CA ARG A 327 -4.65 12.60 16.84
C ARG A 327 -4.47 13.09 15.40
N HIS A 328 -4.03 12.20 14.52
CA HIS A 328 -3.78 12.50 13.12
C HIS A 328 -5.08 12.57 12.31
N LEU A 329 -6.11 11.85 12.77
CA LEU A 329 -7.44 11.87 12.19
C LEU A 329 -8.33 12.95 12.84
N HIS A 330 -7.83 13.76 13.76
CA HIS A 330 -8.64 14.73 14.51
C HIS A 330 -9.93 14.13 15.12
N LEU A 331 -9.90 12.84 15.46
CA LEU A 331 -11.00 12.12 16.10
C LEU A 331 -10.87 12.24 17.63
N HIS A 332 -12.00 12.27 18.33
CA HIS A 332 -11.98 12.18 19.78
C HIS A 332 -11.66 10.76 20.23
N LYS A 333 -10.84 10.65 21.29
CA LYS A 333 -10.56 9.36 21.91
C LYS A 333 -11.80 8.90 22.69
N ASN A 334 -12.59 8.02 22.09
CA ASN A 334 -13.80 7.48 22.68
C ASN A 334 -13.60 6.01 23.09
N SER A 335 -14.27 5.59 24.16
CA SER A 335 -14.33 4.19 24.57
C SER A 335 -15.14 3.33 23.59
N GLU A 336 -16.08 3.96 22.88
CA GLU A 336 -16.97 3.38 21.88
C GLU A 336 -16.82 4.12 20.55
N ILE A 337 -16.72 3.39 19.45
CA ILE A 337 -16.63 3.97 18.10
C ILE A 337 -17.99 3.81 17.43
N ASP A 338 -18.65 4.92 17.14
CA ASP A 338 -19.85 4.96 16.30
C ASP A 338 -19.43 4.77 14.83
N ILE A 339 -19.93 3.69 14.23
CA ILE A 339 -19.55 3.27 12.88
C ILE A 339 -20.12 4.23 11.84
N GLN A 340 -21.35 4.69 12.01
CA GLN A 340 -21.99 5.62 11.07
C GLN A 340 -21.34 6.99 11.11
N TYR A 341 -20.99 7.46 12.30
CA TYR A 341 -20.19 8.67 12.48
C TYR A 341 -18.83 8.53 11.80
N LEU A 342 -18.14 7.39 11.96
CA LEU A 342 -16.82 7.19 11.36
C LEU A 342 -16.87 7.14 9.83
N ILE A 343 -17.86 6.45 9.26
CA ILE A 343 -18.11 6.43 7.81
C ILE A 343 -18.40 7.85 7.33
N GLY A 344 -19.32 8.57 7.99
CA GLY A 344 -19.67 9.94 7.65
C GLY A 344 -18.48 10.90 7.78
N TYR A 345 -17.62 10.71 8.78
CA TYR A 345 -16.37 11.45 8.95
C TYR A 345 -15.46 11.25 7.74
N PHE A 346 -15.22 10.00 7.33
CA PHE A 346 -14.36 9.71 6.19
C PHE A 346 -14.94 10.24 4.88
N GLN A 347 -16.25 10.08 4.64
CA GLN A 347 -16.92 10.62 3.45
C GLN A 347 -16.88 12.15 3.40
N SER A 348 -17.01 12.82 4.55
CA SER A 348 -17.00 14.28 4.61
C SER A 348 -15.59 14.87 4.41
N ASN A 349 -14.58 14.26 5.03
CA ASN A 349 -13.19 14.75 4.96
C ASN A 349 -12.45 14.23 3.72
N TYR A 350 -12.90 13.13 3.14
CA TYR A 350 -12.31 12.50 1.96
C TYR A 350 -13.42 12.07 0.97
N PRO A 351 -14.04 13.01 0.24
CA PRO A 351 -15.23 12.77 -0.59
C PRO A 351 -15.08 11.70 -1.67
N ASN A 352 -13.86 11.39 -2.07
CA ASN A 352 -13.56 10.37 -3.08
C ASN A 352 -12.97 9.07 -2.50
N ILE A 353 -13.07 8.85 -1.18
CA ILE A 353 -12.51 7.65 -0.53
C ILE A 353 -13.05 6.33 -1.09
N GLU A 354 -14.24 6.34 -1.69
CA GLU A 354 -14.81 5.16 -2.37
C GLU A 354 -14.23 4.90 -3.76
N LYS A 355 -13.62 5.91 -4.39
CA LYS A 355 -13.26 5.90 -5.81
C LYS A 355 -11.76 5.89 -6.05
N MET A 356 -10.98 6.46 -5.14
CA MET A 356 -9.54 6.60 -5.29
C MET A 356 -8.79 6.28 -3.99
N PRO A 357 -7.55 5.75 -4.07
CA PRO A 357 -6.70 5.57 -2.91
C PRO A 357 -6.44 6.92 -2.20
N VAL A 358 -6.79 6.99 -0.92
CA VAL A 358 -6.57 8.10 -0.01
C VAL A 358 -5.55 7.65 1.02
N HIS A 359 -4.51 8.46 1.20
CA HIS A 359 -3.54 8.25 2.26
C HIS A 359 -3.27 9.54 3.02
N LEU A 360 -3.02 9.41 4.31
CA LEU A 360 -2.58 10.50 5.18
C LEU A 360 -1.08 10.36 5.41
N VAL A 361 -0.31 11.38 5.03
CA VAL A 361 1.12 11.43 5.30
C VAL A 361 1.32 12.00 6.70
N SER A 362 1.88 11.18 7.60
CA SER A 362 2.24 11.59 8.96
C SER A 362 3.70 11.21 9.23
N GLY A 363 4.58 12.20 9.24
CA GLY A 363 6.03 11.98 9.27
C GLY A 363 6.53 11.27 8.01
N ARG A 364 7.42 10.28 8.16
CA ARG A 364 7.93 9.43 7.05
C ARG A 364 7.01 8.25 6.68
N LYS A 365 5.75 8.24 7.13
CA LYS A 365 4.83 7.12 6.95
C LYS A 365 3.53 7.56 6.28
N SER A 366 3.06 6.77 5.32
CA SER A 366 1.74 6.91 4.70
C SER A 366 0.75 5.98 5.38
N ILE A 367 -0.39 6.53 5.80
CA ILE A 367 -1.51 5.82 6.41
C ILE A 367 -2.61 5.69 5.37
N TYR A 368 -2.91 4.48 4.89
CA TYR A 368 -3.95 4.24 3.88
C TYR A 368 -5.34 4.29 4.53
N LEU A 369 -6.18 5.23 4.08
CA LEU A 369 -7.49 5.49 4.68
C LEU A 369 -8.63 4.67 4.05
N ASN A 370 -8.50 4.22 2.80
CA ASN A 370 -9.54 3.37 2.18
C ASN A 370 -9.74 2.09 2.98
N THR A 371 -8.64 1.48 3.43
CA THR A 371 -8.65 0.23 4.16
C THR A 371 -9.46 0.30 5.46
N ILE A 372 -9.35 1.40 6.20
CA ILE A 372 -10.15 1.61 7.42
C ILE A 372 -11.60 1.99 7.10
N TYR A 373 -11.82 2.73 6.01
CA TYR A 373 -13.14 3.07 5.52
C TYR A 373 -13.93 1.84 5.10
N ASP A 374 -13.33 0.97 4.30
CA ASP A 374 -13.94 -0.28 3.82
C ASP A 374 -14.23 -1.24 4.98
N ALA A 375 -13.36 -1.27 5.99
CA ALA A 375 -13.61 -2.02 7.23
C ALA A 375 -14.83 -1.49 7.98
N ALA A 376 -14.96 -0.17 8.15
CA ALA A 376 -16.12 0.45 8.79
C ALA A 376 -17.41 0.20 8.01
N LYS A 377 -17.35 0.34 6.67
CA LYS A 377 -18.49 0.07 5.79
C LYS A 377 -18.96 -1.37 5.87
N SER A 378 -18.02 -2.31 5.87
CA SER A 378 -18.32 -3.75 6.00
C SER A 378 -18.97 -4.08 7.34
N LEU A 379 -18.52 -3.46 8.43
CA LEU A 379 -19.16 -3.60 9.73
C LEU A 379 -20.58 -3.03 9.74
N ALA A 380 -20.80 -1.87 9.10
CA ALA A 380 -22.14 -1.30 8.93
C ALA A 380 -23.05 -2.22 8.12
N ASP A 381 -22.55 -2.82 7.04
CA ASP A 381 -23.30 -3.75 6.17
C ASP A 381 -23.67 -5.05 6.92
N ILE A 382 -22.84 -5.50 7.86
CA ILE A 382 -23.14 -6.62 8.77
C ILE A 382 -24.21 -6.23 9.82
N GLY A 383 -24.38 -4.93 10.09
CA GLY A 383 -25.40 -4.40 11.01
C GLY A 383 -24.84 -3.78 12.30
N TYR A 384 -23.53 -3.56 12.40
CA TYR A 384 -22.94 -2.86 13.55
C TYR A 384 -23.21 -1.35 13.48
N THR A 385 -23.80 -0.80 14.53
CA THR A 385 -23.97 0.66 14.70
C THR A 385 -22.83 1.29 15.48
N SER A 386 -22.30 0.56 16.45
CA SER A 386 -21.14 0.93 17.24
C SER A 386 -20.32 -0.30 17.57
N ILE A 387 -19.06 -0.07 17.86
CA ILE A 387 -18.16 -1.10 18.36
C ILE A 387 -17.57 -0.63 19.69
N SER A 388 -17.36 -1.55 20.62
CA SER A 388 -16.73 -1.33 21.92
C SER A 388 -15.36 -2.01 21.99
N ARG A 389 -14.42 -1.46 22.76
CA ARG A 389 -13.09 -2.06 22.90
C ARG A 389 -13.24 -3.45 23.57
N PRO A 390 -12.68 -4.53 22.99
CA PRO A 390 -12.90 -5.88 23.50
C PRO A 390 -12.18 -6.19 24.83
N TYR A 391 -11.17 -5.39 25.22
CA TYR A 391 -10.39 -5.58 26.44
C TYR A 391 -9.88 -4.24 27.00
N PRO A 392 -9.39 -4.16 28.26
CA PRO A 392 -8.95 -2.89 28.88
C PRO A 392 -7.84 -2.16 28.11
N GLN A 393 -7.73 -0.84 28.33
CA GLN A 393 -6.70 -0.03 27.68
C GLN A 393 -5.30 -0.42 28.20
N ARG A 394 -4.31 -0.38 27.31
CA ARG A 394 -2.90 -0.48 27.69
C ARG A 394 -2.55 0.55 28.78
N GLY A 395 -1.85 0.11 29.82
CA GLY A 395 -1.46 0.91 30.99
C GLY A 395 -2.53 1.01 32.07
N SER A 396 -3.59 0.18 32.03
CA SER A 396 -4.68 0.26 33.03
C SER A 396 -4.33 -0.32 34.40
N PHE A 397 -3.21 -1.04 34.53
CA PHE A 397 -2.88 -1.83 35.72
C PHE A 397 -1.69 -1.28 36.52
N GLY A 398 -1.01 -0.25 36.02
CA GLY A 398 0.12 0.37 36.71
C GLY A 398 0.89 1.37 35.85
N ASN A 399 2.02 1.84 36.36
CA ASN A 399 2.91 2.80 35.67
C ASN A 399 4.38 2.57 36.06
N THR A 400 4.76 1.32 36.25
CA THR A 400 6.12 0.88 36.61
C THR A 400 7.06 0.73 35.40
N GLY A 401 6.52 0.74 34.18
CA GLY A 401 7.23 0.45 32.93
C GLY A 401 7.32 -1.05 32.60
N MET A 402 6.60 -1.91 33.34
CA MET A 402 6.65 -3.36 33.20
C MET A 402 5.43 -3.88 32.43
N VAL A 403 5.55 -5.09 31.88
CA VAL A 403 4.50 -5.72 31.05
C VAL A 403 3.16 -5.85 31.80
N TYR A 404 3.19 -6.09 33.11
CA TYR A 404 1.97 -6.16 33.93
C TYR A 404 1.23 -4.83 34.12
N ASP A 405 1.84 -3.69 33.82
CA ASP A 405 1.11 -2.41 33.80
C ASP A 405 0.12 -2.37 32.63
N ASP A 406 0.43 -3.09 31.56
CA ASP A 406 -0.34 -3.12 30.34
C ASP A 406 -1.52 -4.08 30.42
N TYR A 407 -1.30 -5.30 30.96
CA TYR A 407 -2.32 -6.33 31.10
C TYR A 407 -2.12 -7.15 32.39
N SER A 408 -3.23 -7.49 33.05
CA SER A 408 -3.26 -8.61 34.02
C SER A 408 -3.15 -9.96 33.30
N PRO A 409 -2.73 -11.05 33.97
CA PRO A 409 -2.63 -12.39 33.35
C PRO A 409 -3.93 -12.81 32.65
N TYR A 410 -5.08 -12.55 33.29
CA TYR A 410 -6.40 -12.82 32.72
C TYR A 410 -6.65 -12.03 31.43
N THR A 411 -6.43 -10.71 31.46
CA THR A 411 -6.67 -9.85 30.28
C THR A 411 -5.67 -10.11 29.15
N ALA A 412 -4.44 -10.51 29.47
CA ALA A 412 -3.44 -10.93 28.48
C ALA A 412 -3.89 -12.21 27.77
N LEU A 413 -4.38 -13.20 28.52
CA LEU A 413 -4.93 -14.43 27.95
C LEU A 413 -6.16 -14.16 27.08
N GLU A 414 -7.10 -13.33 27.55
CA GLU A 414 -8.31 -13.00 26.78
C GLU A 414 -7.99 -12.24 25.49
N LYS A 415 -7.10 -11.23 25.54
CA LYS A 415 -6.62 -10.58 24.30
C LYS A 415 -5.96 -11.59 23.37
N SER A 416 -5.10 -12.46 23.89
CA SER A 416 -4.40 -13.48 23.09
C SER A 416 -5.39 -14.41 22.40
N ARG A 417 -6.45 -14.85 23.10
CA ARG A 417 -7.52 -15.69 22.54
C ARG A 417 -8.21 -14.99 21.38
N ILE A 418 -8.60 -13.74 21.56
CA ILE A 418 -9.28 -12.94 20.53
C ILE A 418 -8.36 -12.78 19.32
N VAL A 419 -7.13 -12.31 19.50
CA VAL A 419 -6.21 -12.04 18.39
C VAL A 419 -5.86 -13.33 17.65
N ILE A 420 -5.42 -14.38 18.35
CA ILE A 420 -4.96 -15.63 17.73
C ILE A 420 -6.11 -16.32 17.00
N LEU A 421 -7.23 -16.56 17.69
CA LEU A 421 -8.33 -17.33 17.11
C LEU A 421 -8.91 -16.64 15.87
N ASN A 422 -9.15 -15.33 15.95
CA ASN A 422 -9.75 -14.60 14.83
C ASN A 422 -8.77 -14.45 13.68
N THR A 423 -7.48 -14.30 13.94
CA THR A 423 -6.47 -14.26 12.88
C THR A 423 -6.35 -15.61 12.17
N LEU A 424 -6.32 -16.73 12.89
CA LEU A 424 -6.24 -18.07 12.27
C LEU A 424 -7.48 -18.38 11.42
N ARG A 425 -8.67 -17.99 11.90
CA ARG A 425 -9.92 -18.10 11.12
C ARG A 425 -9.89 -17.23 9.87
N ALA A 426 -9.50 -15.97 10.03
CA ALA A 426 -9.38 -15.02 8.93
C ALA A 426 -8.38 -15.50 7.87
N TYR A 427 -7.24 -16.01 8.30
CA TYR A 427 -6.23 -16.63 7.44
C TYR A 427 -6.83 -17.80 6.65
N GLN A 428 -7.46 -18.76 7.33
CA GLN A 428 -8.00 -19.95 6.66
C GLN A 428 -9.08 -19.59 5.63
N ASN A 429 -9.98 -18.67 5.99
CA ASN A 429 -11.02 -18.18 5.09
C ASN A 429 -10.42 -17.46 3.88
N PHE A 430 -9.39 -16.63 4.10
CA PHE A 430 -8.68 -15.94 3.04
C PHE A 430 -8.00 -16.92 2.08
N ILE A 431 -7.27 -17.91 2.59
CA ILE A 431 -6.63 -18.93 1.75
C ILE A 431 -7.67 -19.73 0.94
N GLN A 432 -8.78 -20.13 1.57
CA GLN A 432 -9.83 -20.90 0.87
C GLN A 432 -10.54 -20.10 -0.22
N SER A 433 -10.68 -18.78 -0.04
CA SER A 433 -11.36 -17.91 -1.01
C SER A 433 -10.44 -17.45 -2.13
N GLU A 434 -9.24 -16.99 -1.78
CA GLU A 434 -8.32 -16.34 -2.72
C GLU A 434 -7.31 -17.30 -3.34
N PHE A 435 -7.00 -18.42 -2.67
CA PHE A 435 -6.05 -19.45 -3.12
C PHE A 435 -6.62 -20.88 -2.98
N PRO A 436 -7.82 -21.17 -3.53
CA PRO A 436 -8.53 -22.42 -3.26
C PRO A 436 -7.76 -23.69 -3.64
N LEU A 437 -6.97 -23.63 -4.72
CA LEU A 437 -6.17 -24.76 -5.19
C LEU A 437 -4.92 -25.02 -4.33
N LEU A 438 -4.45 -23.99 -3.63
CA LEU A 438 -3.32 -24.08 -2.69
C LEU A 438 -3.79 -24.30 -1.24
N ALA A 439 -5.11 -24.40 -0.99
CA ALA A 439 -5.65 -24.41 0.36
C ALA A 439 -5.15 -25.56 1.24
N ASN A 440 -4.78 -26.70 0.64
CA ASN A 440 -4.16 -27.81 1.35
C ASN A 440 -2.67 -27.59 1.63
N GLU A 441 -1.97 -26.93 0.72
CA GLU A 441 -0.52 -26.68 0.86
C GLU A 441 -0.23 -25.50 1.79
N LEU A 442 -1.15 -24.54 1.86
CA LEU A 442 -1.14 -23.36 2.72
C LEU A 442 -2.04 -23.52 3.96
N ASP A 443 -2.46 -24.74 4.26
CA ASP A 443 -3.34 -25.06 5.39
C ASP A 443 -2.71 -24.65 6.73
N ILE A 444 -3.45 -23.90 7.54
CA ILE A 444 -2.97 -23.42 8.84
C ILE A 444 -2.65 -24.56 9.81
N PHE A 445 -3.23 -25.74 9.61
CA PHE A 445 -2.96 -26.93 10.43
C PHE A 445 -1.75 -27.73 9.96
N TYR A 446 -1.15 -27.39 8.81
CA TYR A 446 -0.09 -28.19 8.18
C TYR A 446 -0.48 -29.68 8.01
N GLY A 447 -1.76 -29.96 7.74
CA GLY A 447 -2.30 -31.33 7.65
C GLY A 447 -2.41 -32.05 9.01
N GLY A 448 -2.29 -31.33 10.12
CA GLY A 448 -2.70 -31.77 11.44
C GLY A 448 -4.20 -31.52 11.68
N ASN A 449 -4.62 -31.67 12.93
CA ASN A 449 -6.00 -31.43 13.35
C ASN A 449 -6.14 -30.84 14.76
N LEU A 450 -5.04 -30.59 15.46
CA LEU A 450 -5.02 -29.85 16.72
C LEU A 450 -3.86 -28.84 16.72
N ILE A 451 -4.18 -27.58 17.03
CA ILE A 451 -3.20 -26.53 17.30
C ILE A 451 -3.36 -26.10 18.76
N SER A 452 -2.29 -26.18 19.54
CA SER A 452 -2.29 -25.76 20.94
C SER A 452 -1.36 -24.57 21.14
N PHE A 453 -1.91 -23.47 21.64
CA PHE A 453 -1.17 -22.30 22.09
C PHE A 453 -1.14 -22.28 23.63
N LEU A 454 0.07 -22.33 24.19
CA LEU A 454 0.30 -22.13 25.61
C LEU A 454 0.84 -20.73 25.84
N VAL A 455 0.11 -19.97 26.64
CA VAL A 455 0.41 -18.59 27.01
C VAL A 455 1.11 -18.61 28.37
N ASP A 456 2.38 -18.25 28.38
CA ASP A 456 3.17 -18.15 29.61
C ASP A 456 3.32 -16.68 30.03
N TYR A 457 2.53 -16.30 31.04
CA TYR A 457 2.57 -14.99 31.71
C TYR A 457 3.07 -15.12 33.16
N SER A 458 3.88 -16.14 33.47
CA SER A 458 4.27 -16.48 34.85
C SER A 458 5.32 -15.56 35.46
N ASP A 459 6.13 -14.87 34.64
CA ASP A 459 7.11 -13.86 35.08
C ASP A 459 6.85 -12.50 34.38
N PRO A 460 5.84 -11.74 34.83
CA PRO A 460 5.42 -10.49 34.19
C PRO A 460 6.48 -9.38 34.25
N GLY A 461 7.56 -9.55 35.01
CA GLY A 461 8.68 -8.62 35.05
C GLY A 461 9.60 -8.74 33.84
N HIS A 462 9.68 -9.91 33.20
CA HIS A 462 10.72 -10.21 32.21
C HIS A 462 10.32 -11.10 31.03
N LYS A 463 9.29 -11.95 31.15
CA LYS A 463 8.98 -12.96 30.14
C LYS A 463 7.50 -13.07 29.86
N PHE A 464 7.16 -12.87 28.59
CA PHE A 464 5.91 -13.29 28.02
C PHE A 464 6.18 -14.14 26.79
N ILE A 465 5.69 -15.36 26.77
CA ILE A 465 6.04 -16.34 25.74
C ILE A 465 4.79 -17.06 25.26
N PHE A 466 4.65 -17.18 23.95
CA PHE A 466 3.70 -18.06 23.31
C PHE A 466 4.41 -19.30 22.80
N TYR A 467 3.96 -20.47 23.26
CA TYR A 467 4.35 -21.74 22.68
C TYR A 467 3.25 -22.24 21.77
N SER A 468 3.57 -22.52 20.52
CA SER A 468 2.64 -23.09 19.54
C SER A 468 3.06 -24.50 19.19
N TYR A 469 2.09 -25.41 19.17
CA TYR A 469 2.30 -26.82 18.87
C TYR A 469 1.23 -27.30 17.89
N TYR A 470 1.66 -28.10 16.92
CA TYR A 470 0.80 -28.69 15.90
C TYR A 470 0.84 -30.20 16.03
N PHE A 471 -0.36 -30.75 16.07
CA PHE A 471 -0.60 -32.14 16.39
C PHE A 471 -1.45 -32.81 15.31
N ARG A 472 -1.19 -34.09 15.10
CA ARG A 472 -2.00 -34.97 14.27
C ARG A 472 -2.51 -36.12 15.14
N SER A 473 -3.81 -36.37 15.12
CA SER A 473 -4.37 -37.52 15.84
C SER A 473 -3.78 -38.82 15.29
N VAL A 474 -3.44 -39.74 16.20
CA VAL A 474 -2.90 -41.06 15.85
C VAL A 474 -3.96 -41.90 15.13
N LEU A 475 -5.22 -41.76 15.55
CA LEU A 475 -6.37 -42.38 14.89
C LEU A 475 -7.06 -41.36 13.97
N PRO A 476 -7.68 -41.80 12.86
CA PRO A 476 -8.41 -40.90 11.96
C PRO A 476 -9.43 -40.05 12.71
N TYR A 477 -9.24 -38.73 12.65
CA TYR A 477 -10.11 -37.78 13.31
C TYR A 477 -10.17 -36.47 12.51
N ASN A 478 -11.38 -36.10 12.08
CA ASN A 478 -11.57 -35.02 11.12
C ASN A 478 -11.83 -33.66 11.75
N GLU A 479 -12.12 -33.61 13.05
CA GLU A 479 -12.38 -32.33 13.72
C GLU A 479 -11.08 -31.55 13.90
N ARG A 480 -11.12 -30.27 13.53
CA ARG A 480 -10.01 -29.32 13.67
C ARG A 480 -10.20 -28.51 14.95
N ILE A 481 -9.24 -28.61 15.86
CA ILE A 481 -9.31 -28.01 17.19
C ILE A 481 -8.19 -26.97 17.34
N ILE A 482 -8.53 -25.81 17.91
CA ILE A 482 -7.57 -24.77 18.30
C ILE A 482 -7.78 -24.49 19.78
N THR A 483 -6.72 -24.62 20.59
CA THR A 483 -6.75 -24.26 22.02
C THR A 483 -5.78 -23.13 22.29
N ILE A 484 -6.19 -22.18 23.14
CA ILE A 484 -5.35 -21.09 23.66
C ILE A 484 -5.55 -21.05 25.18
N GLU A 485 -4.54 -21.49 25.91
CA GLU A 485 -4.62 -21.74 27.36
C GLU A 485 -3.46 -21.08 28.11
N ASP A 486 -3.70 -20.68 29.37
CA ASP A 486 -2.62 -20.36 30.30
C ASP A 486 -1.81 -21.64 30.58
N ILE A 487 -0.49 -21.54 30.51
CA ILE A 487 0.43 -22.65 30.77
C ILE A 487 0.17 -23.37 32.09
N ASN A 488 -0.17 -22.64 33.16
CA ASN A 488 -0.38 -23.19 34.50
C ASN A 488 -1.72 -23.92 34.62
N ASN A 489 -2.67 -23.61 33.74
CA ASN A 489 -4.01 -24.19 33.76
C ASN A 489 -4.31 -25.08 32.56
N SER A 490 -3.32 -25.34 31.70
CA SER A 490 -3.50 -26.03 30.43
C SER A 490 -3.96 -27.48 30.61
N THR A 491 -4.96 -27.85 29.82
CA THR A 491 -5.56 -29.20 29.81
C THR A 491 -4.56 -30.22 29.27
N ILE A 492 -3.92 -29.92 28.13
CA ILE A 492 -2.96 -30.82 27.50
C ILE A 492 -1.72 -31.04 28.37
N MET A 493 -1.29 -30.05 29.14
CA MET A 493 -0.17 -30.20 30.08
C MET A 493 -0.53 -31.13 31.24
N LYS A 494 -1.73 -30.97 31.81
CA LYS A 494 -2.21 -31.77 32.95
C LYS A 494 -2.46 -33.22 32.57
N GLU A 495 -3.17 -33.48 31.48
CA GLU A 495 -3.47 -34.86 31.02
C GLU A 495 -2.19 -35.65 30.74
N ASN A 496 -1.10 -34.98 30.38
CA ASN A 496 0.18 -35.61 30.09
C ASN A 496 1.18 -35.57 31.24
N ASN A 497 0.82 -35.05 32.42
CA ASN A 497 1.72 -34.86 33.56
C ASN A 497 3.02 -34.13 33.17
N ILE A 498 2.90 -33.03 32.40
CA ILE A 498 4.04 -32.25 31.93
C ILE A 498 4.11 -30.93 32.70
N SER A 499 5.31 -30.63 33.22
CA SER A 499 5.57 -29.39 33.99
C SER A 499 6.27 -28.30 33.18
N SER A 500 6.82 -28.63 32.00
CA SER A 500 7.58 -27.71 31.14
C SER A 500 7.11 -27.81 29.69
N PRO A 501 6.82 -26.69 29.00
CA PRO A 501 6.41 -26.70 27.59
C PRO A 501 7.43 -27.37 26.68
N SER A 502 8.72 -27.26 27.00
CA SER A 502 9.78 -27.87 26.20
C SER A 502 9.73 -29.40 26.19
N ASP A 503 9.07 -30.02 27.15
CA ASP A 503 8.90 -31.48 27.21
C ASP A 503 7.70 -31.97 26.41
N LEU A 504 6.75 -31.08 26.06
CA LEU A 504 5.59 -31.42 25.22
C LEU A 504 6.02 -31.89 23.83
N PHE A 505 7.05 -31.27 23.24
CA PHE A 505 7.59 -31.66 21.93
C PHE A 505 8.47 -32.91 21.97
N LYS A 506 8.99 -33.29 23.15
CA LYS A 506 9.87 -34.47 23.30
C LYS A 506 9.11 -35.79 23.40
N LYS A 507 7.80 -35.74 23.66
CA LYS A 507 6.97 -36.93 23.73
C LYS A 507 6.62 -37.42 22.33
N ASP A 508 6.66 -38.74 22.16
CA ASP A 508 6.19 -39.39 20.93
C ASP A 508 4.71 -39.10 20.68
N THR A 509 3.90 -39.19 21.74
CA THR A 509 2.47 -38.87 21.72
C THR A 509 2.02 -38.16 22.99
N VAL A 510 0.91 -37.43 22.86
CA VAL A 510 0.24 -36.71 23.96
C VAL A 510 -1.25 -37.01 23.95
N PHE A 511 -1.86 -37.02 25.13
CA PHE A 511 -3.32 -37.11 25.31
C PHE A 511 -3.97 -35.73 25.38
N PHE A 512 -5.10 -35.57 24.72
CA PHE A 512 -5.93 -34.38 24.83
C PHE A 512 -7.39 -34.77 24.62
N ASN A 513 -8.27 -34.50 25.59
CA ASN A 513 -9.70 -34.85 25.53
C ASN A 513 -9.93 -36.33 25.17
N ASP A 514 -9.30 -37.23 25.93
CA ASP A 514 -9.39 -38.70 25.77
C ASP A 514 -8.89 -39.24 24.42
N ARG A 515 -8.09 -38.47 23.68
CA ARG A 515 -7.52 -38.87 22.39
C ARG A 515 -6.02 -38.70 22.35
N GLU A 516 -5.37 -39.56 21.58
CA GLU A 516 -3.92 -39.55 21.39
C GLU A 516 -3.53 -38.79 20.11
N TYR A 517 -2.49 -37.97 20.25
CA TYR A 517 -1.96 -37.10 19.19
C TYR A 517 -0.43 -37.18 19.13
N ALA A 518 0.13 -37.13 17.93
CA ALA A 518 1.56 -36.99 17.70
C ALA A 518 1.88 -35.51 17.39
N CYS A 519 2.84 -34.94 18.13
CA CYS A 519 3.35 -33.60 17.85
C CYS A 519 4.31 -33.68 16.67
N PHE A 520 4.11 -32.85 15.64
CA PHE A 520 4.99 -32.87 14.46
C PHE A 520 5.61 -31.51 14.13
N ARG A 521 5.12 -30.43 14.74
CA ARG A 521 5.69 -29.09 14.59
C ARG A 521 5.50 -28.28 15.88
N SER A 522 6.50 -27.47 16.21
CA SER A 522 6.42 -26.48 17.29
C SER A 522 7.05 -25.16 16.84
N GLY A 523 6.70 -24.08 17.53
CA GLY A 523 7.25 -22.75 17.28
C GLY A 523 6.86 -21.75 18.37
N GLY A 524 7.37 -20.53 18.28
CA GLY A 524 6.94 -19.41 19.12
C GLY A 524 6.12 -18.40 18.32
N LEU A 525 5.28 -17.62 19.00
CA LEU A 525 4.72 -16.37 18.43
C LEU A 525 5.44 -15.16 19.03
N ASP A 526 5.58 -14.12 18.22
CA ASP A 526 6.11 -12.83 18.65
C ASP A 526 5.09 -12.11 19.56
N ASP A 527 5.46 -11.86 20.80
CA ASP A 527 4.63 -11.14 21.76
C ASP A 527 4.42 -9.68 21.40
N MET A 528 5.41 -9.08 20.74
CA MET A 528 5.31 -7.76 20.15
C MET A 528 4.31 -7.71 18.99
N THR A 529 3.88 -8.85 18.46
CA THR A 529 2.80 -8.94 17.46
C THR A 529 1.44 -9.19 18.12
N ILE A 530 1.35 -10.10 19.09
CA ILE A 530 0.05 -10.54 19.64
C ILE A 530 -0.50 -9.61 20.73
N LEU A 531 0.33 -9.09 21.65
CA LEU A 531 -0.16 -8.22 22.74
C LEU A 531 0.20 -6.75 22.57
N PHE A 532 1.46 -6.47 22.24
CA PHE A 532 2.00 -5.09 22.26
C PHE A 532 2.11 -4.43 20.89
N GLY A 533 1.74 -5.17 19.84
CA GLY A 533 1.83 -4.74 18.47
C GLY A 533 0.94 -3.56 18.11
N LYS A 534 1.08 -3.13 16.86
CA LYS A 534 0.10 -2.29 16.19
C LYS A 534 -0.62 -3.13 15.16
N TYR A 535 -1.94 -3.06 15.13
CA TYR A 535 -2.78 -3.81 14.20
C TYR A 535 -2.52 -5.31 14.35
N ASN A 536 -2.62 -5.83 15.57
CA ASN A 536 -2.13 -7.13 16.00
C ASN A 536 -2.66 -8.27 15.12
N CYS A 537 -3.97 -8.27 14.83
CA CYS A 537 -4.58 -9.24 13.91
C CYS A 537 -4.03 -9.12 12.49
N LEU A 538 -3.86 -7.90 11.97
CA LEU A 538 -3.35 -7.68 10.62
C LEU A 538 -1.88 -8.06 10.50
N THR A 539 -1.05 -7.62 11.44
CA THR A 539 0.37 -7.95 11.47
C THR A 539 0.57 -9.46 11.58
N TYR A 540 -0.17 -10.12 12.47
CA TYR A 540 -0.10 -11.57 12.63
C TYR A 540 -0.57 -12.32 11.37
N LEU A 541 -1.64 -11.85 10.70
CA LEU A 541 -2.09 -12.42 9.44
C LEU A 541 -0.99 -12.42 8.37
N TYR A 542 -0.30 -11.29 8.19
CA TYR A 542 0.77 -11.18 7.20
C TYR A 542 2.01 -11.99 7.56
N GLU A 543 2.32 -12.16 8.85
CA GLU A 543 3.36 -13.08 9.30
C GLU A 543 2.99 -14.53 8.95
N LEU A 544 1.75 -14.96 9.22
CA LEU A 544 1.28 -16.30 8.85
C LEU A 544 1.35 -16.52 7.34
N LEU A 545 0.85 -15.58 6.53
CA LEU A 545 0.93 -15.65 5.07
C LEU A 545 2.37 -15.79 4.61
N LYS A 546 3.28 -14.95 5.11
CA LYS A 546 4.69 -15.02 4.76
C LYS A 546 5.28 -16.38 5.09
N THR A 547 5.10 -16.87 6.31
CA THR A 547 5.65 -18.17 6.74
C THR A 547 5.11 -19.33 5.91
N HIS A 548 3.81 -19.36 5.60
CA HIS A 548 3.23 -20.46 4.82
C HIS A 548 3.64 -20.41 3.35
N PHE A 549 3.73 -19.23 2.74
CA PHE A 549 4.25 -19.10 1.39
C PHE A 549 5.73 -19.45 1.31
N ASP A 550 6.55 -19.04 2.29
CA ASP A 550 7.96 -19.45 2.36
C ASP A 550 8.10 -20.98 2.44
N ASP A 551 7.34 -21.64 3.32
CA ASP A 551 7.28 -23.10 3.43
C ASP A 551 6.80 -23.76 2.12
N TYR A 552 5.81 -23.16 1.45
CA TYR A 552 5.29 -23.64 0.16
C TYR A 552 6.37 -23.61 -0.92
N PHE A 553 7.04 -22.47 -1.10
CA PHE A 553 8.08 -22.33 -2.12
C PHE A 553 9.30 -23.21 -1.82
N GLU A 554 9.66 -23.38 -0.54
CA GLU A 554 10.71 -24.32 -0.11
C GLU A 554 10.40 -25.75 -0.53
N LYS A 555 9.17 -26.22 -0.30
CA LYS A 555 8.72 -27.56 -0.72
C LYS A 555 8.73 -27.75 -2.24
N LYS A 556 8.56 -26.67 -3.01
CA LYS A 556 8.63 -26.70 -4.48
C LYS A 556 10.06 -26.59 -5.03
N GLY A 557 11.07 -26.57 -4.17
CA GLY A 557 12.49 -26.57 -4.58
C GLY A 557 13.12 -25.17 -4.67
N LEU A 558 12.43 -24.12 -4.24
CA LEU A 558 13.01 -22.78 -4.10
C LEU A 558 13.50 -22.59 -2.67
N GLY A 559 14.82 -22.54 -2.44
CA GLY A 559 15.38 -22.42 -1.09
C GLY A 559 14.82 -21.24 -0.27
N LYS A 560 14.99 -21.32 1.06
CA LYS A 560 14.71 -20.18 1.96
C LYS A 560 15.50 -18.96 1.51
N CYS A 561 14.83 -17.81 1.41
CA CYS A 561 15.52 -16.55 1.16
C CYS A 561 16.54 -16.34 2.29
N ARG A 562 17.78 -16.00 1.92
CA ARG A 562 18.75 -15.45 2.87
C ARG A 562 18.38 -14.03 3.24
#